data_AF-A0A7W8H787-F1
#
_entry.id   AF-A0A7W8H787-F1
#
_cell.length_a   1.000
_cell.length_b   1.000
_cell.length_c   1.000
_cell.angle_alpha   90.00
_cell.angle_beta   90.00
_cell.angle_gamma   90.00
#
_symmetry.space_group_name_H-M   'P 1'
#
loop_
_entity.id
_entity.type
_entity.pdbx_description
1 polymer ?
#
loop_
_entity_poly.entity_id
_entity_poly.type
_entity_poly.pdbx_seq_one_letter_code
_entity_poly.pdbx_strand_id
1 'polypeptide(L)'
;MKGKRTMIGILAAMLIASTPAYASQAVPTYAAPAAATAQTEENSGVQGFVARLYELILGRKPDAKGLSEWTALLTSGQATGAHVASGFIYSNELKAQNLSNEDYVEVLYKTFLNRSSDSKGKAEWVNLLNKGMSRPYIYMGFVNSPEFGKICTSYGINQGQATLTEPRDQNQGVTMFVYRCYEKFLGRKADDAGLNAWANVLLTGQNNAKEAASGFVFSNELKGQNLSNEDYVKRLYQGLFDREADSEGLSQWVSQLDKGVSREDVFYGFADSKEFRDLAASFGLDNSWAGTPVESIPQTPEEPSSPSMSKEDFIQLLMSKRTLWEMDDYEAKVYNGYFETGYTLMDLDFDGTLELLVNCAGGSMHNNPTAVYKVINGNLVQITEEYGLDFQGVELIYNKDLGQYCYTCDTITRGGSNGYYQGQIEYVFSGNTYTSREIYGKVVSKSFDGQESITYQIEGEKVSQQAYESAVSAYDAIAEGTKWNAGFISHEEWTEFTTAEKQSALGELYDSFYYE
;
A
#
# COMPACT_ATOMS: atom_id res chain seq x y z
N MET A 1 6.17 13.38 70.96
CA MET A 1 4.86 13.29 71.66
C MET A 1 3.83 13.99 70.76
N LYS A 2 2.61 13.52 70.43
CA LYS A 2 1.86 12.24 70.52
C LYS A 2 1.06 12.13 69.19
N GLY A 3 0.59 11.00 68.65
CA GLY A 3 0.74 9.60 69.06
C GLY A 3 -0.58 8.79 69.06
N LYS A 4 -1.02 8.24 67.90
CA LYS A 4 -1.99 7.14 67.67
C LYS A 4 -2.03 6.86 66.14
N ARG A 5 -1.70 5.71 65.52
CA ARG A 5 -1.49 4.26 65.81
C ARG A 5 -2.70 3.31 65.59
N THR A 6 -2.65 2.57 64.48
CA THR A 6 -3.11 1.17 64.22
C THR A 6 -2.59 0.75 62.83
N MET A 7 -2.21 -0.49 62.50
CA MET A 7 -1.75 -1.66 63.28
C MET A 7 -1.19 -2.76 62.32
N ILE A 8 -0.30 -3.65 62.82
CA ILE A 8 0.02 -5.01 62.26
C ILE A 8 0.75 -5.05 60.88
N GLY A 9 1.60 -6.04 60.54
CA GLY A 9 2.23 -7.05 61.42
C GLY A 9 2.54 -8.47 60.88
N ILE A 10 3.28 -8.60 59.77
CA ILE A 10 4.34 -9.65 59.53
C ILE A 10 3.95 -11.18 59.42
N LEU A 11 4.62 -11.85 58.46
CA LEU A 11 4.89 -13.31 58.29
C LEU A 11 3.86 -14.30 57.67
N ALA A 12 4.45 -15.34 57.05
CA ALA A 12 3.94 -16.16 55.95
C ALA A 12 3.35 -17.55 56.30
N ALA A 13 2.51 -18.09 55.39
CA ALA A 13 2.25 -19.52 55.07
C ALA A 13 1.54 -19.55 53.67
N MET A 14 1.57 -20.55 52.76
CA MET A 14 1.42 -22.03 52.82
C MET A 14 0.06 -22.48 53.41
N LEU A 15 -0.75 -23.42 52.88
CA LEU A 15 -0.81 -24.28 51.66
C LEU A 15 -2.28 -24.85 51.58
N ILE A 16 -2.90 -25.55 50.61
CA ILE A 16 -2.61 -26.35 49.39
C ILE A 16 -3.87 -26.35 48.44
N ALA A 17 -3.83 -27.14 47.34
CA ALA A 17 -4.94 -27.88 46.68
C ALA A 17 -5.92 -27.15 45.71
N SER A 18 -6.34 -27.73 44.56
CA SER A 18 -5.93 -29.03 43.93
C SER A 18 -6.28 -29.16 42.43
N THR A 19 -5.28 -29.60 41.64
CA THR A 19 -5.34 -30.49 40.43
C THR A 19 -6.11 -30.09 39.15
N PRO A 20 -5.77 -30.68 37.97
CA PRO A 20 -4.59 -31.51 37.64
C PRO A 20 -3.62 -30.83 36.66
N ALA A 21 -2.38 -31.32 36.59
CA ALA A 21 -1.44 -30.95 35.53
C ALA A 21 -1.57 -31.88 34.32
N TYR A 22 -1.48 -31.35 33.11
CA TYR A 22 -1.01 -32.11 31.95
C TYR A 22 0.51 -31.87 31.81
N ALA A 23 1.26 -32.95 31.63
CA ALA A 23 2.72 -32.85 31.54
C ALA A 23 3.13 -32.26 30.19
N SER A 24 3.69 -31.05 30.20
CA SER A 24 4.52 -30.58 29.10
C SER A 24 5.76 -31.48 29.05
N GLN A 25 5.80 -32.41 28.10
CA GLN A 25 7.03 -33.13 27.78
C GLN A 25 8.02 -32.12 27.20
N ALA A 26 9.27 -32.17 27.69
CA ALA A 26 10.28 -31.20 27.29
C ALA A 26 10.49 -31.25 25.77
N VAL A 27 10.15 -30.14 25.08
CA VAL A 27 10.51 -29.94 23.68
C VAL A 27 12.03 -30.03 23.60
N PRO A 28 12.61 -30.92 22.77
CA PRO A 28 14.06 -31.02 22.64
C PRO A 28 14.59 -29.70 22.10
N THR A 29 15.38 -28.99 22.91
CA THR A 29 16.03 -27.75 22.50
C THR A 29 16.93 -28.03 21.31
N TYR A 30 16.56 -27.54 20.13
CA TYR A 30 17.35 -27.71 18.92
C TYR A 30 18.65 -26.90 19.08
N ALA A 31 19.72 -27.59 19.50
CA ALA A 31 21.03 -26.97 19.64
C ALA A 31 21.47 -26.45 18.26
N ALA A 32 21.88 -25.19 18.20
CA ALA A 32 22.42 -24.63 16.96
C ALA A 32 23.62 -25.48 16.51
N PRO A 33 23.66 -25.97 15.26
CA PRO A 33 24.81 -26.72 14.77
C PRO A 33 26.04 -25.81 14.83
N ALA A 34 27.15 -26.36 15.34
CA ALA A 34 28.39 -25.62 15.50
C ALA A 34 28.98 -25.17 14.15
N ALA A 35 29.90 -24.20 14.20
CA ALA A 35 30.53 -23.62 13.02
C ALA A 35 31.14 -24.68 12.09
N ALA A 36 31.07 -24.44 10.78
CA ALA A 36 31.40 -25.40 9.75
C ALA A 36 32.84 -25.92 9.84
N THR A 37 33.00 -27.23 10.04
CA THR A 37 34.28 -27.94 9.98
C THR A 37 34.13 -29.25 9.22
N ALA A 38 35.00 -29.47 8.23
CA ALA A 38 35.21 -30.71 7.48
C ALA A 38 33.97 -31.37 6.85
N GLN A 39 33.72 -31.09 5.57
CA GLN A 39 33.05 -32.06 4.70
C GLN A 39 34.00 -33.25 4.47
N THR A 40 33.55 -34.46 4.76
CA THR A 40 34.25 -35.70 4.36
C THR A 40 33.96 -36.04 2.90
N GLU A 41 34.90 -36.69 2.22
CA GLU A 41 34.85 -36.93 0.76
C GLU A 41 33.69 -37.85 0.30
N GLU A 42 33.05 -38.57 1.24
CA GLU A 42 31.96 -39.52 1.00
C GLU A 42 30.71 -38.91 0.34
N ASN A 43 30.48 -37.60 0.46
CA ASN A 43 29.24 -36.93 0.01
C ASN A 43 29.44 -36.05 -1.24
N SER A 44 30.30 -36.48 -2.16
CA SER A 44 30.56 -35.81 -3.45
C SER A 44 29.74 -36.43 -4.61
N GLY A 45 29.55 -35.67 -5.69
CA GLY A 45 28.85 -36.13 -6.91
C GLY A 45 27.38 -36.55 -6.69
N VAL A 46 26.86 -37.38 -7.60
CA VAL A 46 25.43 -37.71 -7.69
C VAL A 46 24.87 -38.32 -6.40
N GLN A 47 25.65 -39.16 -5.70
CA GLN A 47 25.25 -39.75 -4.41
C GLN A 47 25.12 -38.68 -3.32
N GLY A 48 26.04 -37.70 -3.27
CA GLY A 48 25.97 -36.56 -2.36
C GLY A 48 24.72 -35.69 -2.56
N PHE A 49 24.25 -35.52 -3.81
CA PHE A 49 22.98 -34.84 -4.08
C PHE A 49 21.78 -35.64 -3.54
N VAL A 50 21.74 -36.96 -3.74
CA VAL A 50 20.66 -37.79 -3.20
C VAL A 50 20.67 -37.78 -1.67
N ALA A 51 21.84 -37.94 -1.03
CA ALA A 51 21.98 -37.85 0.42
C ALA A 51 21.48 -36.50 0.96
N ARG A 52 21.83 -35.39 0.30
CA ARG A 52 21.34 -34.04 0.62
C ARG A 52 19.80 -33.95 0.60
N LEU A 53 19.12 -34.58 -0.36
CA LEU A 53 17.65 -34.58 -0.41
C LEU A 53 17.05 -35.35 0.79
N TYR A 54 17.59 -36.51 1.16
CA TYR A 54 17.16 -37.22 2.37
C TYR A 54 17.40 -36.40 3.64
N GLU A 55 18.59 -35.80 3.78
CA GLU A 55 18.97 -35.10 5.02
C GLU A 55 18.24 -33.75 5.18
N LEU A 56 18.05 -32.97 4.11
CA LEU A 56 17.44 -31.63 4.17
C LEU A 56 15.92 -31.59 3.98
N ILE A 57 15.32 -32.57 3.26
CA ILE A 57 13.86 -32.64 3.08
C ILE A 57 13.25 -33.64 4.08
N LEU A 58 13.84 -34.82 4.25
CA LEU A 58 13.26 -35.90 5.06
C LEU A 58 13.83 -35.97 6.49
N GLY A 59 14.83 -35.16 6.82
CA GLY A 59 15.43 -35.08 8.16
C GLY A 59 16.17 -36.35 8.60
N ARG A 60 16.51 -37.24 7.66
CA ARG A 60 17.15 -38.54 7.93
C ARG A 60 18.26 -38.85 6.94
N LYS A 61 19.09 -39.84 7.27
CA LYS A 61 20.02 -40.42 6.29
C LYS A 61 19.28 -41.28 5.25
N PRO A 62 19.80 -41.38 4.02
CA PRO A 62 19.30 -42.34 3.04
C PRO A 62 19.45 -43.78 3.54
N ASP A 63 18.51 -44.63 3.18
CA ASP A 63 18.71 -46.08 3.19
C ASP A 63 19.48 -46.53 1.93
N ALA A 64 20.21 -47.64 2.02
CA ALA A 64 21.10 -48.10 0.94
C ALA A 64 20.38 -48.41 -0.38
N LYS A 65 19.10 -48.79 -0.32
CA LYS A 65 18.29 -49.07 -1.50
C LYS A 65 17.89 -47.76 -2.18
N GLY A 66 17.25 -46.85 -1.45
CA GLY A 66 16.81 -45.55 -1.96
C GLY A 66 17.97 -44.69 -2.49
N LEU A 67 19.14 -44.73 -1.82
CA LEU A 67 20.36 -44.07 -2.33
C LEU A 67 20.74 -44.60 -3.71
N SER A 68 20.75 -45.92 -3.88
CA SER A 68 21.15 -46.58 -5.13
C SER A 68 20.17 -46.30 -6.27
N GLU A 69 18.86 -46.42 -6.01
CA GLU A 69 17.81 -46.23 -7.03
C GLU A 69 17.76 -44.78 -7.55
N TRP A 70 17.76 -43.77 -6.66
CA TRP A 70 17.78 -42.37 -7.09
C TRP A 70 19.09 -41.97 -7.77
N THR A 71 20.23 -42.51 -7.31
CA THR A 71 21.53 -42.27 -7.95
C THR A 71 21.54 -42.84 -9.38
N ALA A 72 21.01 -44.05 -9.58
CA ALA A 72 20.97 -44.69 -10.90
C ALA A 72 20.13 -43.88 -11.90
N LEU A 73 19.00 -43.31 -11.48
CA LEU A 73 18.14 -42.47 -12.33
C LEU A 73 18.84 -41.18 -12.80
N LEU A 74 19.59 -40.52 -11.91
CA LEU A 74 20.36 -39.31 -12.24
C LEU A 74 21.58 -39.63 -13.10
N THR A 75 22.39 -40.62 -12.72
CA THR A 75 23.63 -41.00 -13.44
C THR A 75 23.36 -41.56 -14.85
N SER A 76 22.18 -42.17 -15.07
CA SER A 76 21.75 -42.62 -16.41
C SER A 76 21.03 -41.55 -17.23
N GLY A 77 20.79 -40.35 -16.66
CA GLY A 77 20.06 -39.27 -17.33
C GLY A 77 18.56 -39.53 -17.53
N GLN A 78 18.01 -40.61 -16.95
CA GLN A 78 16.57 -40.92 -16.99
C GLN A 78 15.74 -39.94 -16.14
N ALA A 79 16.36 -39.32 -15.14
CA ALA A 79 15.77 -38.24 -14.36
C ALA A 79 16.73 -37.05 -14.22
N THR A 80 16.15 -35.87 -13.99
CA THR A 80 16.86 -34.62 -13.70
C THR A 80 16.82 -34.30 -12.20
N GLY A 81 17.61 -33.32 -11.75
CA GLY A 81 17.60 -32.83 -10.37
C GLY A 81 16.20 -32.39 -9.92
N ALA A 82 15.50 -31.62 -10.75
CA ALA A 82 14.10 -31.21 -10.51
C ALA A 82 13.12 -32.40 -10.54
N HIS A 83 13.31 -33.40 -11.41
CA HIS A 83 12.47 -34.59 -11.40
C HIS A 83 12.64 -35.38 -10.09
N VAL A 84 13.89 -35.70 -9.70
CA VAL A 84 14.16 -36.46 -8.47
C VAL A 84 13.72 -35.70 -7.23
N ALA A 85 14.05 -34.41 -7.12
CA ALA A 85 13.63 -33.60 -5.97
C ALA A 85 12.11 -33.53 -5.82
N SER A 86 11.33 -33.56 -6.90
CA SER A 86 9.86 -33.62 -6.83
C SER A 86 9.35 -34.90 -6.14
N GLY A 87 10.05 -36.03 -6.32
CA GLY A 87 9.76 -37.30 -5.64
C GLY A 87 9.91 -37.22 -4.12
N PHE A 88 10.79 -36.35 -3.62
CA PHE A 88 10.95 -36.06 -2.18
C PHE A 88 9.90 -35.04 -1.70
N ILE A 89 9.73 -33.93 -2.44
CA ILE A 89 8.83 -32.83 -2.09
C ILE A 89 7.35 -33.23 -2.11
N TYR A 90 6.96 -34.19 -2.95
CA TYR A 90 5.59 -34.72 -2.98
C TYR A 90 5.43 -36.08 -2.28
N SER A 91 6.49 -36.57 -1.61
CA SER A 91 6.46 -37.84 -0.88
C SER A 91 5.43 -37.84 0.25
N ASN A 92 4.90 -39.03 0.57
CA ASN A 92 4.07 -39.22 1.76
C ASN A 92 4.85 -38.98 3.06
N GLU A 93 6.18 -39.10 3.02
CA GLU A 93 7.06 -38.87 4.17
C GLU A 93 7.17 -37.37 4.50
N LEU A 94 7.38 -36.49 3.52
CA LEU A 94 7.33 -35.03 3.76
C LEU A 94 5.93 -34.56 4.13
N LYS A 95 4.87 -35.11 3.50
CA LYS A 95 3.47 -34.82 3.88
C LYS A 95 3.19 -35.18 5.34
N ALA A 96 3.74 -36.30 5.84
CA ALA A 96 3.58 -36.72 7.23
C ALA A 96 4.30 -35.81 8.25
N GLN A 97 5.27 -34.98 7.84
CA GLN A 97 5.87 -33.97 8.72
C GLN A 97 4.93 -32.79 9.02
N ASN A 98 3.87 -32.59 8.22
CA ASN A 98 2.88 -31.51 8.38
C ASN A 98 3.51 -30.10 8.54
N LEU A 99 4.56 -29.81 7.76
CA LEU A 99 5.29 -28.54 7.80
C LEU A 99 4.37 -27.34 7.56
N SER A 100 4.60 -26.24 8.30
CA SER A 100 3.96 -24.95 8.02
C SER A 100 4.40 -24.38 6.66
N ASN A 101 3.83 -23.26 6.24
CA ASN A 101 4.27 -22.61 5.00
C ASN A 101 5.68 -22.00 5.15
N GLU A 102 5.98 -21.48 6.34
CA GLU A 102 7.28 -20.93 6.73
C GLU A 102 8.36 -22.02 6.78
N ASP A 103 8.06 -23.19 7.36
CA ASP A 103 8.99 -24.32 7.44
C ASP A 103 9.18 -24.99 6.08
N TYR A 104 8.11 -25.09 5.27
CA TYR A 104 8.21 -25.59 3.90
C TYR A 104 9.13 -24.71 3.05
N VAL A 105 8.96 -23.39 3.08
CA VAL A 105 9.85 -22.44 2.38
C VAL A 105 11.29 -22.54 2.91
N GLU A 106 11.49 -22.70 4.22
CA GLU A 106 12.82 -22.90 4.81
C GLU A 106 13.54 -24.15 4.27
N VAL A 107 12.81 -25.27 4.10
CA VAL A 107 13.32 -26.50 3.48
C VAL A 107 13.71 -26.25 2.01
N LEU A 108 12.92 -25.47 1.26
CA LEU A 108 13.26 -25.11 -0.12
C LEU A 108 14.55 -24.27 -0.20
N TYR A 109 14.69 -23.23 0.62
CA TYR A 109 15.91 -22.39 0.70
C TYR A 109 17.15 -23.22 1.01
N LYS A 110 17.11 -24.01 2.09
CA LYS A 110 18.25 -24.85 2.51
C LYS A 110 18.60 -25.89 1.45
N THR A 111 17.61 -26.57 0.88
CA THR A 111 17.85 -27.65 -0.08
C THR A 111 18.35 -27.11 -1.42
N PHE A 112 17.67 -26.11 -1.99
CA PHE A 112 17.82 -25.72 -3.39
C PHE A 112 18.64 -24.45 -3.63
N LEU A 113 18.87 -23.63 -2.60
CA LEU A 113 19.73 -22.43 -2.68
C LEU A 113 20.99 -22.54 -1.77
N ASN A 114 21.09 -23.59 -0.95
CA ASN A 114 22.21 -23.85 -0.02
C ASN A 114 22.47 -22.72 1.00
N ARG A 115 21.41 -22.01 1.40
CA ARG A 115 21.42 -20.93 2.39
C ARG A 115 20.13 -20.95 3.20
N SER A 116 20.15 -20.39 4.41
CA SER A 116 18.90 -20.04 5.12
C SER A 116 18.16 -18.94 4.36
N SER A 117 16.85 -18.82 4.58
CA SER A 117 16.07 -17.74 3.98
C SER A 117 16.37 -16.38 4.61
N ASP A 118 16.47 -15.35 3.78
CA ASP A 118 16.32 -13.96 4.20
C ASP A 118 14.85 -13.64 4.55
N SER A 119 14.62 -12.64 5.39
CA SER A 119 13.27 -12.35 5.93
C SER A 119 12.28 -11.86 4.86
N LYS A 120 12.73 -11.04 3.90
CA LYS A 120 11.89 -10.50 2.83
C LYS A 120 11.45 -11.60 1.86
N GLY A 121 12.39 -12.33 1.27
CA GLY A 121 12.08 -13.40 0.33
C GLY A 121 11.27 -14.53 0.98
N LYS A 122 11.50 -14.84 2.26
CA LYS A 122 10.63 -15.78 3.00
C LYS A 122 9.19 -15.27 3.08
N ALA A 123 9.00 -14.00 3.44
CA ALA A 123 7.67 -13.41 3.56
C ALA A 123 6.92 -13.38 2.21
N GLU A 124 7.63 -13.12 1.10
CA GLU A 124 7.06 -13.15 -0.25
C GLU A 124 6.54 -14.55 -0.63
N TRP A 125 7.35 -15.60 -0.52
CA TRP A 125 6.91 -16.98 -0.81
C TRP A 125 5.81 -17.47 0.14
N VAL A 126 5.87 -17.10 1.42
CA VAL A 126 4.83 -17.44 2.41
C VAL A 126 3.52 -16.70 2.12
N ASN A 127 3.56 -15.44 1.66
CA ASN A 127 2.37 -14.72 1.24
C ASN A 127 1.69 -15.39 0.04
N LEU A 128 2.45 -15.86 -0.95
CA LEU A 128 1.89 -16.59 -2.11
C LEU A 128 1.17 -17.87 -1.69
N LEU A 129 1.76 -18.68 -0.79
CA LEU A 129 1.08 -19.85 -0.20
C LEU A 129 -0.17 -19.44 0.59
N ASN A 130 -0.10 -18.34 1.33
CA ASN A 130 -1.22 -17.82 2.13
C ASN A 130 -2.32 -17.14 1.27
N LYS A 131 -2.07 -16.89 -0.02
CA LYS A 131 -3.02 -16.41 -1.04
C LYS A 131 -3.35 -17.45 -2.12
N GLY A 132 -3.13 -18.73 -1.82
CA GLY A 132 -3.69 -19.86 -2.60
C GLY A 132 -2.79 -20.46 -3.68
N MET A 133 -1.59 -19.91 -3.93
CA MET A 133 -0.61 -20.53 -4.83
C MET A 133 -0.17 -21.89 -4.27
N SER A 134 -0.01 -22.90 -5.12
CA SER A 134 0.27 -24.25 -4.63
C SER A 134 1.71 -24.41 -4.11
N ARG A 135 1.95 -25.44 -3.29
CA ARG A 135 3.33 -25.85 -2.95
C ARG A 135 4.16 -26.20 -4.21
N PRO A 136 3.63 -26.89 -5.23
CA PRO A 136 4.25 -26.97 -6.55
C PRO A 136 4.67 -25.64 -7.19
N TYR A 137 3.88 -24.57 -7.09
CA TYR A 137 4.23 -23.25 -7.63
C TYR A 137 5.51 -22.70 -6.98
N ILE A 138 5.55 -22.70 -5.64
CA ILE A 138 6.75 -22.28 -4.90
C ILE A 138 7.93 -23.18 -5.25
N TYR A 139 7.74 -24.50 -5.22
CA TYR A 139 8.78 -25.48 -5.56
C TYR A 139 9.42 -25.21 -6.93
N MET A 140 8.60 -24.92 -7.95
CA MET A 140 9.07 -24.55 -9.29
C MET A 140 9.99 -23.33 -9.24
N GLY A 141 9.61 -22.27 -8.52
CA GLY A 141 10.44 -21.07 -8.36
C GLY A 141 11.85 -21.36 -7.84
N PHE A 142 11.99 -22.34 -6.95
CA PHE A 142 13.30 -22.77 -6.43
C PHE A 142 14.06 -23.68 -7.41
N VAL A 143 13.43 -24.69 -8.00
CA VAL A 143 14.14 -25.66 -8.86
C VAL A 143 14.32 -25.22 -10.32
N ASN A 144 13.67 -24.15 -10.75
CA ASN A 144 13.97 -23.48 -12.02
C ASN A 144 14.99 -22.34 -11.83
N SER A 145 15.44 -22.05 -10.60
CA SER A 145 16.37 -20.95 -10.30
C SER A 145 17.81 -21.19 -10.80
N PRO A 146 18.58 -20.11 -11.08
CA PRO A 146 20.03 -20.21 -11.34
C PRO A 146 20.87 -20.63 -10.13
N GLU A 147 20.37 -20.44 -8.90
CA GLU A 147 21.04 -20.93 -7.68
C GLU A 147 21.00 -22.47 -7.63
N PHE A 148 19.84 -23.07 -7.86
CA PHE A 148 19.72 -24.53 -7.94
C PHE A 148 20.50 -25.13 -9.12
N GLY A 149 20.55 -24.43 -10.27
CA GLY A 149 21.40 -24.83 -11.40
C GLY A 149 22.89 -24.93 -11.05
N LYS A 150 23.41 -24.04 -10.19
CA LYS A 150 24.78 -24.13 -9.65
C LYS A 150 24.95 -25.35 -8.76
N ILE A 151 23.97 -25.65 -7.89
CA ILE A 151 23.99 -26.86 -7.05
C ILE A 151 24.01 -28.13 -7.92
N CYS A 152 23.12 -28.24 -8.90
CA CYS A 152 23.07 -29.36 -9.84
C CYS A 152 24.41 -29.55 -10.58
N THR A 153 24.99 -28.45 -11.07
CA THR A 153 26.32 -28.44 -11.72
C THR A 153 27.41 -28.97 -10.76
N SER A 154 27.41 -28.53 -9.49
CA SER A 154 28.42 -28.97 -8.51
C SER A 154 28.37 -30.46 -8.15
N TYR A 155 27.20 -31.10 -8.32
CA TYR A 155 27.03 -32.56 -8.15
C TYR A 155 27.09 -33.34 -9.47
N GLY A 156 27.31 -32.69 -10.61
CA GLY A 156 27.42 -33.33 -11.93
C GLY A 156 26.09 -33.80 -12.53
N ILE A 157 24.95 -33.22 -12.15
CA ILE A 157 23.62 -33.60 -12.61
C ILE A 157 22.96 -32.51 -13.49
N ASN A 158 22.12 -32.93 -14.43
CA ASN A 158 21.27 -32.02 -15.18
C ASN A 158 20.15 -31.49 -14.26
N GLN A 159 20.00 -30.16 -14.16
CA GLN A 159 18.95 -29.49 -13.40
C GLN A 159 17.55 -29.95 -13.82
N GLY A 160 17.29 -29.99 -15.13
CA GLY A 160 15.92 -30.05 -15.66
C GLY A 160 15.10 -28.81 -15.29
N GLN A 161 13.77 -28.95 -15.30
CA GLN A 161 12.81 -27.95 -14.84
C GLN A 161 11.64 -28.68 -14.16
N ALA A 162 10.91 -28.00 -13.28
CA ALA A 162 9.55 -28.36 -12.89
C ALA A 162 8.53 -27.65 -13.80
N THR A 163 7.37 -28.28 -14.00
CA THR A 163 6.22 -27.74 -14.73
C THR A 163 4.98 -27.72 -13.85
N LEU A 164 4.04 -26.82 -14.17
CA LEU A 164 2.80 -26.61 -13.42
C LEU A 164 1.61 -27.00 -14.27
N THR A 165 0.68 -27.77 -13.71
CA THR A 165 -0.49 -28.32 -14.44
C THR A 165 -1.83 -27.88 -13.88
N GLU A 166 -1.86 -27.32 -12.67
CA GLU A 166 -3.08 -26.81 -12.05
C GLU A 166 -3.40 -25.39 -12.59
N PRO A 167 -4.66 -25.09 -12.96
CA PRO A 167 -5.07 -23.74 -13.39
C PRO A 167 -4.62 -22.62 -12.44
N ARG A 168 -4.73 -22.82 -11.12
CA ARG A 168 -4.33 -21.80 -10.13
C ARG A 168 -2.83 -21.44 -10.16
N ASP A 169 -2.01 -22.30 -10.76
CA ASP A 169 -0.56 -22.08 -10.81
C ASP A 169 -0.11 -21.42 -12.13
N GLN A 170 -1.00 -21.27 -13.11
CA GLN A 170 -0.64 -20.70 -14.43
C GLN A 170 -0.53 -19.17 -14.43
N ASN A 171 -1.26 -18.48 -13.56
CA ASN A 171 -1.20 -17.03 -13.39
C ASN A 171 -1.43 -16.66 -11.91
N GLN A 172 -0.42 -16.03 -11.30
CA GLN A 172 -0.47 -15.61 -9.90
C GLN A 172 -1.56 -14.56 -9.64
N GLY A 173 -1.74 -13.60 -10.55
CA GLY A 173 -2.74 -12.53 -10.43
C GLY A 173 -4.17 -13.07 -10.42
N VAL A 174 -4.49 -13.97 -11.36
CA VAL A 174 -5.77 -14.70 -11.40
C VAL A 174 -6.06 -15.38 -10.06
N THR A 175 -5.10 -16.11 -9.50
CA THR A 175 -5.31 -16.86 -8.25
C THR A 175 -5.42 -15.94 -7.03
N MET A 176 -4.61 -14.88 -6.96
CA MET A 176 -4.74 -13.87 -5.89
C MET A 176 -6.09 -13.14 -5.96
N PHE A 177 -6.58 -12.81 -7.15
CA PHE A 177 -7.92 -12.23 -7.35
C PHE A 177 -9.02 -13.17 -6.86
N VAL A 178 -9.01 -14.43 -7.32
CA VAL A 178 -10.01 -15.44 -6.90
C VAL A 178 -9.94 -15.69 -5.39
N TYR A 179 -8.74 -15.85 -4.82
CA TYR A 179 -8.56 -16.05 -3.38
C TYR A 179 -9.05 -14.84 -2.58
N ARG A 180 -8.80 -13.62 -3.07
CA ARG A 180 -9.33 -12.37 -2.51
C ARG A 180 -10.87 -12.33 -2.60
N CYS A 181 -11.50 -12.86 -3.65
CA CYS A 181 -12.95 -13.00 -3.71
C CYS A 181 -13.49 -13.96 -2.62
N TYR A 182 -12.82 -15.08 -2.34
CA TYR A 182 -13.17 -15.96 -1.21
C TYR A 182 -13.03 -15.23 0.16
N GLU A 183 -11.91 -14.54 0.39
CA GLU A 183 -11.69 -13.82 1.65
C GLU A 183 -12.68 -12.67 1.83
N LYS A 184 -12.77 -11.75 0.85
CA LYS A 184 -13.57 -10.53 0.94
C LYS A 184 -15.07 -10.83 0.85
N PHE A 185 -15.54 -11.58 -0.16
CA PHE A 185 -16.98 -11.82 -0.31
C PHE A 185 -17.53 -12.87 0.65
N LEU A 186 -16.82 -13.99 0.86
CA LEU A 186 -17.35 -15.12 1.65
C LEU A 186 -16.83 -15.17 3.09
N GLY A 187 -15.75 -14.46 3.43
CA GLY A 187 -15.19 -14.45 4.79
C GLY A 187 -14.39 -15.71 5.14
N ARG A 188 -13.94 -16.48 4.14
CA ARG A 188 -13.19 -17.73 4.33
C ARG A 188 -12.01 -17.86 3.38
N LYS A 189 -11.11 -18.80 3.69
CA LYS A 189 -10.09 -19.24 2.74
C LYS A 189 -10.74 -20.01 1.58
N ALA A 190 -10.15 -19.87 0.39
CA ALA A 190 -10.47 -20.69 -0.75
C ALA A 190 -9.97 -22.14 -0.54
N ASP A 191 -10.63 -23.08 -1.20
CA ASP A 191 -10.20 -24.48 -1.29
C ASP A 191 -9.57 -24.79 -2.66
N ASP A 192 -8.70 -25.80 -2.72
CA ASP A 192 -7.92 -26.16 -3.92
C ASP A 192 -8.78 -26.43 -5.17
N ALA A 193 -9.98 -26.98 -5.00
CA ALA A 193 -10.90 -27.26 -6.10
C ALA A 193 -11.58 -25.99 -6.59
N GLY A 194 -12.07 -25.15 -5.67
CA GLY A 194 -12.66 -23.84 -5.94
C GLY A 194 -11.69 -22.88 -6.63
N LEU A 195 -10.45 -22.80 -6.15
CA LEU A 195 -9.38 -22.02 -6.80
C LEU A 195 -9.16 -22.47 -8.24
N ASN A 196 -8.98 -23.77 -8.48
CA ASN A 196 -8.72 -24.28 -9.81
C ASN A 196 -9.91 -24.12 -10.77
N ALA A 197 -11.15 -24.25 -10.28
CA ALA A 197 -12.35 -24.02 -11.09
C ALA A 197 -12.48 -22.56 -11.54
N TRP A 198 -12.33 -21.60 -10.60
CA TRP A 198 -12.41 -20.18 -10.90
C TRP A 198 -11.24 -19.67 -11.72
N ALA A 199 -10.01 -20.11 -11.42
CA ALA A 199 -8.84 -19.78 -12.22
C ALA A 199 -8.98 -20.30 -13.66
N ASN A 200 -9.55 -21.48 -13.88
CA ASN A 200 -9.77 -22.02 -15.23
C ASN A 200 -10.73 -21.14 -16.06
N VAL A 201 -11.87 -20.70 -15.52
CA VAL A 201 -12.83 -19.89 -16.31
C VAL A 201 -12.31 -18.48 -16.63
N LEU A 202 -11.46 -17.91 -15.76
CA LEU A 202 -10.74 -16.66 -16.05
C LEU A 202 -9.63 -16.88 -17.10
N LEU A 203 -8.81 -17.92 -16.96
CA LEU A 203 -7.69 -18.22 -17.88
C LEU A 203 -8.15 -18.63 -19.29
N THR A 204 -9.35 -19.19 -19.43
CA THR A 204 -9.94 -19.54 -20.72
C THR A 204 -10.70 -18.39 -21.38
N GLY A 205 -10.86 -17.25 -20.69
CA GLY A 205 -11.73 -16.15 -21.14
C GLY A 205 -13.22 -16.51 -21.19
N GLN A 206 -13.63 -17.56 -20.46
CA GLN A 206 -15.04 -17.92 -20.31
C GLN A 206 -15.79 -16.93 -19.39
N ASN A 207 -15.07 -16.36 -18.42
CA ASN A 207 -15.53 -15.31 -17.52
C ASN A 207 -14.47 -14.19 -17.47
N ASN A 208 -14.90 -12.94 -17.34
CA ASN A 208 -14.06 -11.82 -16.90
C ASN A 208 -14.13 -11.61 -15.36
N ALA A 209 -13.44 -10.59 -14.86
CA ALA A 209 -13.41 -10.29 -13.42
C ALA A 209 -14.79 -9.96 -12.83
N LYS A 210 -15.64 -9.22 -13.57
CA LYS A 210 -17.03 -8.91 -13.18
C LYS A 210 -17.87 -10.18 -13.04
N GLU A 211 -17.83 -11.08 -14.02
CA GLU A 211 -18.59 -12.33 -13.99
C GLU A 211 -18.10 -13.30 -12.91
N ALA A 212 -16.79 -13.33 -12.64
CA ALA A 212 -16.25 -14.07 -11.51
C ALA A 212 -16.76 -13.49 -10.18
N ALA A 213 -16.61 -12.18 -9.93
CA ALA A 213 -17.07 -11.52 -8.72
C ALA A 213 -18.59 -11.68 -8.51
N SER A 214 -19.39 -11.55 -9.58
CA SER A 214 -20.84 -11.83 -9.60
C SER A 214 -21.15 -13.24 -9.08
N GLY A 215 -20.40 -14.25 -9.52
CA GLY A 215 -20.52 -15.63 -9.05
C GLY A 215 -20.28 -15.81 -7.54
N PHE A 216 -19.42 -14.98 -6.92
CA PHE A 216 -19.26 -14.94 -5.46
C PHE A 216 -20.39 -14.18 -4.78
N VAL A 217 -20.73 -12.98 -5.28
CA VAL A 217 -21.71 -12.07 -4.67
C VAL A 217 -23.12 -12.66 -4.67
N PHE A 218 -23.52 -13.34 -5.74
CA PHE A 218 -24.84 -13.99 -5.84
C PHE A 218 -24.81 -15.49 -5.51
N SER A 219 -23.71 -15.98 -4.94
CA SER A 219 -23.62 -17.36 -4.44
C SER A 219 -24.68 -17.64 -3.37
N ASN A 220 -25.09 -18.91 -3.26
CA ASN A 220 -25.94 -19.36 -2.16
C ASN A 220 -25.24 -19.22 -0.79
N GLU A 221 -23.90 -19.19 -0.78
CA GLU A 221 -23.09 -19.00 0.43
C GLU A 221 -23.22 -17.56 0.95
N LEU A 222 -23.03 -16.53 0.11
CA LEU A 222 -23.22 -15.15 0.54
C LEU A 222 -24.68 -14.81 0.83
N LYS A 223 -25.62 -15.30 0.02
CA LYS A 223 -27.07 -15.19 0.29
C LYS A 223 -27.42 -15.79 1.66
N GLY A 224 -26.80 -16.91 2.03
CA GLY A 224 -26.96 -17.55 3.34
C GLY A 224 -26.47 -16.72 4.54
N GLN A 225 -25.62 -15.70 4.33
CA GLN A 225 -25.18 -14.80 5.40
C GLN A 225 -26.26 -13.78 5.82
N ASN A 226 -27.34 -13.62 5.05
CA ASN A 226 -28.46 -12.71 5.33
C ASN A 226 -28.02 -11.26 5.66
N LEU A 227 -26.99 -10.75 4.97
CA LEU A 227 -26.43 -9.42 5.20
C LEU A 227 -27.50 -8.31 5.12
N SER A 228 -27.40 -7.31 6.01
CA SER A 228 -28.19 -6.07 5.90
C SER A 228 -27.84 -5.30 4.62
N ASN A 229 -28.60 -4.24 4.29
CA ASN A 229 -28.25 -3.39 3.14
C ASN A 229 -26.90 -2.68 3.36
N GLU A 230 -26.63 -2.23 4.58
CA GLU A 230 -25.36 -1.61 4.97
C GLU A 230 -24.18 -2.59 4.91
N ASP A 231 -24.34 -3.81 5.46
CA ASP A 231 -23.31 -4.84 5.40
C ASP A 231 -23.06 -5.32 3.97
N TYR A 232 -24.09 -5.37 3.13
CA TYR A 232 -23.98 -5.72 1.72
C TYR A 232 -23.17 -4.67 0.95
N VAL A 233 -23.45 -3.38 1.15
CA VAL A 233 -22.69 -2.29 0.52
C VAL A 233 -21.23 -2.29 0.98
N LYS A 234 -20.97 -2.41 2.30
CA LYS A 234 -19.59 -2.56 2.82
C LYS A 234 -18.86 -3.75 2.21
N ARG A 235 -19.56 -4.88 2.04
CA ARG A 235 -19.03 -6.09 1.39
C ARG A 235 -18.67 -5.86 -0.09
N LEU A 236 -19.38 -4.97 -0.80
CA LEU A 236 -19.03 -4.55 -2.15
C LEU A 236 -17.80 -3.64 -2.17
N TYR A 237 -17.70 -2.61 -1.33
CA TYR A 237 -16.48 -1.79 -1.20
C TYR A 237 -15.25 -2.66 -0.90
N GLN A 238 -15.32 -3.46 0.17
CA GLN A 238 -14.24 -4.36 0.58
C GLN A 238 -13.85 -5.38 -0.51
N GLY A 239 -14.80 -5.82 -1.34
CA GLY A 239 -14.63 -6.87 -2.33
C GLY A 239 -14.34 -6.41 -3.76
N LEU A 240 -14.74 -5.19 -4.15
CA LEU A 240 -14.57 -4.64 -5.50
C LEU A 240 -13.59 -3.45 -5.54
N PHE A 241 -13.41 -2.72 -4.45
CA PHE A 241 -12.53 -1.54 -4.38
C PHE A 241 -11.35 -1.70 -3.41
N ASP A 242 -11.36 -2.76 -2.60
CA ASP A 242 -10.35 -3.11 -1.58
C ASP A 242 -10.24 -2.19 -0.35
N ARG A 243 -10.87 -1.01 -0.40
CA ARG A 243 -11.08 -0.08 0.72
C ARG A 243 -12.35 -0.36 1.53
N GLU A 244 -12.45 0.29 2.68
CA GLU A 244 -13.72 0.44 3.41
C GLU A 244 -14.62 1.48 2.71
N ALA A 245 -15.92 1.43 2.99
CA ALA A 245 -16.87 2.42 2.52
C ALA A 245 -16.71 3.75 3.28
N ASP A 246 -16.63 4.85 2.55
CA ASP A 246 -16.79 6.19 3.09
C ASP A 246 -18.25 6.44 3.54
N SER A 247 -18.48 7.42 4.43
CA SER A 247 -19.79 7.63 5.04
C SER A 247 -20.86 8.13 4.06
N GLU A 248 -20.46 8.80 2.97
CA GLU A 248 -21.39 9.39 2.00
C GLU A 248 -21.85 8.33 1.01
N GLY A 249 -20.91 7.68 0.31
CA GLY A 249 -21.19 6.60 -0.62
C GLY A 249 -21.91 5.43 0.04
N LEU A 250 -21.55 5.04 1.27
CA LEU A 250 -22.30 4.05 2.05
C LEU A 250 -23.77 4.47 2.22
N SER A 251 -24.01 5.72 2.65
CA SER A 251 -25.36 6.26 2.87
C SER A 251 -26.18 6.31 1.58
N GLN A 252 -25.57 6.76 0.47
CA GLN A 252 -26.22 6.81 -0.85
C GLN A 252 -26.62 5.41 -1.34
N TRP A 253 -25.69 4.46 -1.36
CA TRP A 253 -25.95 3.10 -1.83
C TRP A 253 -26.98 2.35 -0.97
N VAL A 254 -26.93 2.50 0.36
CA VAL A 254 -27.95 1.95 1.27
C VAL A 254 -29.31 2.59 1.00
N SER A 255 -29.35 3.91 0.78
CA SER A 255 -30.59 4.61 0.44
C SER A 255 -31.22 4.12 -0.87
N GLN A 256 -30.43 3.69 -1.87
CA GLN A 256 -30.97 3.07 -3.09
C GLN A 256 -31.63 1.71 -2.80
N LEU A 257 -30.95 0.85 -2.02
CA LEU A 257 -31.50 -0.45 -1.63
C LEU A 257 -32.77 -0.31 -0.78
N ASP A 258 -32.82 0.67 0.12
CA ASP A 258 -34.00 0.96 0.97
C ASP A 258 -35.17 1.57 0.16
N LYS A 259 -34.89 2.22 -0.98
CA LYS A 259 -35.91 2.65 -1.96
C LYS A 259 -36.41 1.52 -2.86
N GLY A 260 -35.81 0.32 -2.77
CA GLY A 260 -36.21 -0.87 -3.53
C GLY A 260 -35.40 -1.15 -4.80
N VAL A 261 -34.27 -0.45 -5.03
CA VAL A 261 -33.30 -0.84 -6.06
C VAL A 261 -32.75 -2.24 -5.72
N SER A 262 -32.56 -3.09 -6.72
CA SER A 262 -32.08 -4.45 -6.45
C SER A 262 -30.60 -4.47 -6.05
N ARG A 263 -30.22 -5.49 -5.26
CA ARG A 263 -28.81 -5.77 -4.97
C ARG A 263 -28.01 -6.14 -6.23
N GLU A 264 -28.66 -6.62 -7.28
CA GLU A 264 -28.01 -6.94 -8.54
C GLU A 264 -27.64 -5.67 -9.32
N ASP A 265 -28.54 -4.70 -9.41
CA ASP A 265 -28.25 -3.41 -10.04
C ASP A 265 -27.14 -2.66 -9.26
N VAL A 266 -27.21 -2.66 -7.92
CA VAL A 266 -26.17 -2.04 -7.06
C VAL A 266 -24.82 -2.72 -7.26
N PHE A 267 -24.75 -4.05 -7.34
CA PHE A 267 -23.51 -4.75 -7.67
C PHE A 267 -22.93 -4.31 -9.02
N TYR A 268 -23.75 -4.19 -10.08
CA TYR A 268 -23.24 -3.74 -11.38
C TYR A 268 -22.76 -2.28 -11.36
N GLY A 269 -23.38 -1.41 -10.55
CA GLY A 269 -22.88 -0.05 -10.30
C GLY A 269 -21.43 -0.02 -9.79
N PHE A 270 -21.04 -0.95 -8.92
CA PHE A 270 -19.63 -1.13 -8.52
C PHE A 270 -18.83 -1.88 -9.59
N ALA A 271 -19.35 -2.98 -10.12
CA ALA A 271 -18.61 -3.94 -10.95
C ALA A 271 -18.42 -3.51 -12.41
N ASP A 272 -19.01 -2.39 -12.84
CA ASP A 272 -18.73 -1.73 -14.11
C ASP A 272 -17.99 -0.39 -13.99
N SER A 273 -17.76 0.09 -12.77
CA SER A 273 -16.99 1.31 -12.48
C SER A 273 -15.52 1.20 -12.90
N LYS A 274 -14.86 2.36 -13.03
CA LYS A 274 -13.42 2.46 -13.27
C LYS A 274 -12.60 1.84 -12.12
N GLU A 275 -12.96 2.10 -10.86
CA GLU A 275 -12.21 1.62 -9.69
C GLU A 275 -12.06 0.08 -9.65
N PHE A 276 -13.13 -0.67 -9.96
CA PHE A 276 -13.03 -2.14 -10.05
C PHE A 276 -12.30 -2.64 -11.32
N ARG A 277 -12.36 -1.89 -12.43
CA ARG A 277 -11.58 -2.18 -13.65
C ARG A 277 -10.08 -2.01 -13.42
N ASP A 278 -9.69 -0.99 -12.67
CA ASP A 278 -8.30 -0.74 -12.30
C ASP A 278 -7.82 -1.79 -11.29
N LEU A 279 -8.66 -2.17 -10.31
CA LEU A 279 -8.34 -3.29 -9.42
C LEU A 279 -8.17 -4.60 -10.19
N ALA A 280 -9.04 -4.92 -11.15
CA ALA A 280 -8.91 -6.12 -11.99
C ALA A 280 -7.61 -6.09 -12.82
N ALA A 281 -7.26 -4.93 -13.39
CA ALA A 281 -6.01 -4.73 -14.12
C ALA A 281 -4.77 -4.91 -13.24
N SER A 282 -4.82 -4.55 -11.94
CA SER A 282 -3.73 -4.79 -10.99
C SER A 282 -3.43 -6.29 -10.75
N PHE A 283 -4.41 -7.16 -11.01
CA PHE A 283 -4.24 -8.62 -11.04
C PHE A 283 -3.92 -9.18 -12.44
N GLY A 284 -3.66 -8.33 -13.44
CA GLY A 284 -3.36 -8.74 -14.81
C GLY A 284 -4.56 -9.38 -15.53
N LEU A 285 -5.79 -9.02 -15.14
CA LEU A 285 -7.03 -9.44 -15.81
C LEU A 285 -7.44 -8.40 -16.87
N ASP A 286 -8.16 -8.87 -17.90
CA ASP A 286 -8.83 -7.97 -18.84
C ASP A 286 -9.90 -7.14 -18.11
N ASN A 287 -9.88 -5.83 -18.35
CA ASN A 287 -10.79 -4.84 -17.76
C ASN A 287 -11.71 -4.16 -18.80
N SER A 288 -11.68 -4.60 -20.06
CA SER A 288 -12.39 -3.99 -21.20
C SER A 288 -13.86 -4.44 -21.37
N TRP A 289 -14.43 -5.13 -20.38
CA TRP A 289 -15.79 -5.70 -20.47
C TRP A 289 -16.89 -4.63 -20.63
N ALA A 290 -17.92 -4.94 -21.42
CA ALA A 290 -19.05 -4.04 -21.62
C ALA A 290 -19.85 -3.81 -20.32
N GLY A 291 -20.32 -2.57 -20.13
CA GLY A 291 -21.17 -2.20 -19.00
C GLY A 291 -22.53 -2.90 -19.02
N THR A 292 -23.04 -3.31 -17.85
CA THR A 292 -24.36 -3.91 -17.72
C THR A 292 -25.44 -2.82 -17.65
N PRO A 293 -26.47 -2.82 -18.52
CA PRO A 293 -27.61 -1.91 -18.38
C PRO A 293 -28.43 -2.25 -17.13
N VAL A 294 -28.50 -1.32 -16.18
CA VAL A 294 -29.31 -1.42 -14.95
C VAL A 294 -30.61 -0.63 -15.08
N GLU A 295 -31.71 -1.11 -14.48
CA GLU A 295 -33.02 -0.45 -14.60
C GLU A 295 -33.14 0.80 -13.71
N SER A 296 -32.51 1.89 -14.14
CA SER A 296 -32.69 3.23 -13.57
C SER A 296 -32.42 3.35 -12.07
N ILE A 297 -31.29 2.80 -11.60
CA ILE A 297 -30.58 3.49 -10.52
C ILE A 297 -30.33 4.93 -11.02
N PRO A 298 -30.66 5.98 -10.26
CA PRO A 298 -30.12 7.30 -10.52
C PRO A 298 -28.60 7.17 -10.49
N GLN A 299 -27.93 7.31 -11.65
CA GLN A 299 -26.53 6.95 -11.81
C GLN A 299 -25.72 7.54 -10.66
N THR A 300 -25.09 6.66 -9.86
CA THR A 300 -24.04 7.11 -8.96
C THR A 300 -22.95 7.73 -9.82
N PRO A 301 -22.44 8.93 -9.47
CA PRO A 301 -21.47 9.62 -10.31
C PRO A 301 -20.29 8.72 -10.69
N GLU A 302 -19.83 8.88 -11.92
CA GLU A 302 -18.48 8.47 -12.30
C GLU A 302 -17.47 9.26 -11.44
N GLU A 303 -16.23 8.77 -11.33
CA GLU A 303 -15.14 9.54 -10.68
C GLU A 303 -15.08 10.97 -11.25
N PRO A 304 -14.80 11.97 -10.40
CA PRO A 304 -15.74 13.07 -10.22
C PRO A 304 -15.87 13.96 -11.45
N SER A 305 -17.11 14.11 -11.91
CA SER A 305 -17.46 14.91 -13.08
C SER A 305 -18.27 16.13 -12.66
N SER A 306 -17.56 17.24 -12.43
CA SER A 306 -18.03 18.50 -11.85
C SER A 306 -18.24 18.45 -10.32
N PRO A 307 -18.01 19.57 -9.61
CA PRO A 307 -18.17 19.60 -8.15
C PRO A 307 -19.63 19.34 -7.76
N SER A 308 -19.83 18.69 -6.61
CA SER A 308 -21.15 18.35 -6.05
C SER A 308 -22.02 19.57 -5.65
N MET A 309 -21.57 20.77 -5.97
CA MET A 309 -22.00 22.06 -5.48
C MET A 309 -21.83 23.09 -6.59
N SER A 310 -22.82 23.95 -6.84
CA SER A 310 -22.64 25.03 -7.83
C SER A 310 -21.60 26.05 -7.36
N LYS A 311 -21.03 26.83 -8.28
CA LYS A 311 -20.15 27.97 -7.95
C LYS A 311 -20.81 28.88 -6.90
N GLU A 312 -22.08 29.21 -7.12
CA GLU A 312 -22.88 30.03 -6.22
C GLU A 312 -23.00 29.37 -4.84
N ASP A 313 -23.37 28.08 -4.76
CA ASP A 313 -23.51 27.35 -3.50
C ASP A 313 -22.16 27.21 -2.76
N PHE A 314 -21.06 27.04 -3.49
CA PHE A 314 -19.70 26.94 -2.95
C PHE A 314 -19.28 28.27 -2.30
N ILE A 315 -19.48 29.39 -3.01
CA ILE A 315 -19.23 30.73 -2.49
C ILE A 315 -20.16 31.01 -1.28
N GLN A 316 -21.44 30.62 -1.32
CA GLN A 316 -22.33 30.76 -0.16
C GLN A 316 -21.89 29.89 1.02
N LEU A 317 -21.41 28.67 0.80
CA LEU A 317 -20.90 27.80 1.86
C LEU A 317 -19.66 28.44 2.50
N LEU A 318 -18.64 28.82 1.72
CA LEU A 318 -17.46 29.53 2.22
C LEU A 318 -17.87 30.76 3.03
N MET A 319 -18.71 31.63 2.48
CA MET A 319 -19.18 32.85 3.15
C MET A 319 -19.96 32.58 4.43
N SER A 320 -20.77 31.50 4.48
CA SER A 320 -21.50 31.07 5.70
C SER A 320 -20.60 30.46 6.78
N LYS A 321 -19.40 30.00 6.39
CA LYS A 321 -18.41 29.33 7.25
C LYS A 321 -17.18 30.20 7.55
N ARG A 322 -17.17 31.48 7.17
CA ARG A 322 -16.03 32.41 7.34
C ARG A 322 -15.34 32.35 8.70
N THR A 323 -16.09 32.23 9.80
CA THR A 323 -15.52 32.10 11.15
C THR A 323 -14.75 30.80 11.43
N LEU A 324 -14.58 29.93 10.43
CA LEU A 324 -13.71 28.74 10.49
C LEU A 324 -12.38 28.93 9.74
N TRP A 325 -12.28 29.88 8.81
CA TRP A 325 -11.18 29.97 7.84
C TRP A 325 -10.66 31.39 7.56
N GLU A 326 -11.44 32.44 7.84
CA GLU A 326 -11.03 33.82 7.66
C GLU A 326 -9.99 34.18 8.74
N MET A 327 -8.73 34.26 8.32
CA MET A 327 -7.58 34.55 9.16
C MET A 327 -7.76 35.88 9.91
N ASP A 328 -7.34 35.92 11.18
CA ASP A 328 -7.55 37.08 12.04
C ASP A 328 -6.46 38.17 11.91
N ASP A 329 -6.80 39.33 12.46
CA ASP A 329 -6.02 40.57 12.35
C ASP A 329 -4.70 40.55 13.16
N TYR A 330 -4.51 39.56 14.04
CA TYR A 330 -3.27 39.25 14.77
C TYR A 330 -2.43 38.22 14.00
N GLU A 331 -3.03 37.13 13.52
CA GLU A 331 -2.38 36.12 12.69
C GLU A 331 -1.69 36.76 11.47
N ALA A 332 -2.44 37.56 10.70
CA ALA A 332 -1.92 38.29 9.54
C ALA A 332 -0.68 39.14 9.86
N LYS A 333 -0.63 39.77 11.05
CA LYS A 333 0.47 40.68 11.45
C LYS A 333 1.65 39.95 12.10
N VAL A 334 1.45 38.75 12.62
CA VAL A 334 2.51 37.90 13.20
C VAL A 334 3.22 37.09 12.12
N TYR A 335 2.49 36.68 11.08
CA TYR A 335 3.00 35.78 10.05
C TYR A 335 3.41 36.48 8.73
N ASN A 336 3.05 37.75 8.51
CA ASN A 336 3.63 38.57 7.44
C ASN A 336 5.19 38.58 7.53
N GLY A 337 5.86 38.29 6.42
CA GLY A 337 7.30 37.99 6.41
C GLY A 337 7.92 37.96 5.01
N TYR A 338 8.27 36.77 4.52
CA TYR A 338 8.88 36.61 3.19
C TYR A 338 7.87 36.50 2.04
N PHE A 339 6.61 36.21 2.37
CA PHE A 339 5.50 36.07 1.43
C PHE A 339 4.30 36.89 1.92
N GLU A 340 3.32 37.12 1.06
CA GLU A 340 2.11 37.88 1.36
C GLU A 340 1.01 36.97 1.91
N THR A 341 0.34 37.40 2.97
CA THR A 341 -0.79 36.68 3.58
C THR A 341 -2.06 36.87 2.75
N GLY A 342 -2.85 35.82 2.52
CA GLY A 342 -4.07 35.95 1.72
C GLY A 342 -4.77 34.65 1.38
N TYR A 343 -5.59 34.70 0.32
CA TYR A 343 -6.52 33.63 -0.05
C TYR A 343 -6.41 33.28 -1.53
N THR A 344 -6.46 31.98 -1.85
CA THR A 344 -6.53 31.48 -3.23
C THR A 344 -7.43 30.24 -3.31
N LEU A 345 -7.94 29.94 -4.50
CA LEU A 345 -8.72 28.74 -4.81
C LEU A 345 -7.94 27.89 -5.82
N MET A 346 -7.79 26.60 -5.53
CA MET A 346 -7.02 25.66 -6.35
C MET A 346 -7.58 24.26 -6.18
N ASP A 347 -7.76 23.53 -7.28
CA ASP A 347 -8.08 22.09 -7.25
C ASP A 347 -6.78 21.32 -7.04
N LEU A 348 -6.60 20.69 -5.88
CA LEU A 348 -5.32 20.08 -5.50
C LEU A 348 -5.18 18.62 -5.93
N ASP A 349 -6.28 17.88 -6.03
CA ASP A 349 -6.34 16.46 -6.41
C ASP A 349 -6.95 16.19 -7.80
N PHE A 350 -7.26 17.25 -8.56
CA PHE A 350 -7.81 17.25 -9.92
C PHE A 350 -9.22 16.64 -9.99
N ASP A 351 -10.05 16.90 -8.98
CA ASP A 351 -11.38 16.29 -8.81
C ASP A 351 -12.54 17.12 -9.43
N GLY A 352 -12.24 18.33 -9.90
CA GLY A 352 -13.18 19.33 -10.40
C GLY A 352 -13.64 20.35 -9.36
N THR A 353 -13.28 20.16 -8.08
CA THR A 353 -13.64 21.04 -6.95
C THR A 353 -12.43 21.82 -6.47
N LEU A 354 -12.58 23.13 -6.30
CA LEU A 354 -11.53 23.96 -5.72
C LEU A 354 -11.48 23.81 -4.20
N GLU A 355 -10.30 23.58 -3.64
CA GLU A 355 -10.02 23.83 -2.23
C GLU A 355 -9.83 25.33 -1.97
N LEU A 356 -10.21 25.77 -0.77
CA LEU A 356 -9.79 27.06 -0.25
C LEU A 356 -8.45 26.93 0.48
N LEU A 357 -7.43 27.61 -0.04
CA LEU A 357 -6.11 27.75 0.56
C LEU A 357 -6.06 29.09 1.29
N VAL A 358 -5.97 29.02 2.63
CA VAL A 358 -5.71 30.17 3.48
C VAL A 358 -4.19 30.25 3.68
N ASN A 359 -3.54 31.17 2.96
CA ASN A 359 -2.10 31.36 3.03
C ASN A 359 -1.74 32.30 4.20
N CYS A 360 -1.29 31.70 5.30
CA CYS A 360 -0.86 32.39 6.51
C CYS A 360 0.50 33.11 6.38
N ALA A 361 1.25 32.91 5.29
CA ALA A 361 2.61 33.41 5.02
C ALA A 361 3.74 32.97 5.98
N GLY A 362 4.97 32.97 5.44
CA GLY A 362 6.20 32.59 6.17
C GLY A 362 6.74 33.70 7.09
N GLY A 363 6.29 33.70 8.34
CA GLY A 363 6.64 34.70 9.36
C GLY A 363 8.04 34.55 9.97
N SER A 364 8.63 35.68 10.39
CA SER A 364 10.05 35.73 10.81
C SER A 364 10.42 35.02 12.12
N MET A 365 9.46 34.36 12.79
CA MET A 365 9.67 33.57 14.02
C MET A 365 8.75 32.33 14.15
N HIS A 366 7.86 32.08 13.19
CA HIS A 366 6.85 31.02 13.27
C HIS A 366 6.59 30.40 11.90
N ASN A 367 6.73 29.08 11.80
CA ASN A 367 6.14 28.30 10.72
C ASN A 367 4.67 28.06 11.10
N ASN A 368 3.74 28.81 10.51
CA ASN A 368 2.33 28.44 10.51
C ASN A 368 1.93 28.19 9.05
N PRO A 369 1.29 27.06 8.71
CA PRO A 369 1.21 26.61 7.33
C PRO A 369 0.02 27.22 6.58
N THR A 370 -0.02 26.97 5.27
CA THR A 370 -1.26 27.13 4.50
C THR A 370 -2.31 26.13 5.01
N ALA A 371 -3.45 26.64 5.48
CA ALA A 371 -4.58 25.80 5.86
C ALA A 371 -5.45 25.53 4.63
N VAL A 372 -5.76 24.25 4.38
CA VAL A 372 -6.53 23.82 3.20
C VAL A 372 -7.91 23.33 3.64
N TYR A 373 -8.95 23.90 3.04
CA TYR A 373 -10.34 23.55 3.32
C TYR A 373 -11.02 22.99 2.07
N LYS A 374 -11.45 21.72 2.14
CA LYS A 374 -12.22 21.02 1.10
C LYS A 374 -13.70 20.97 1.49
N VAL A 375 -14.60 20.87 0.52
CA VAL A 375 -16.04 20.69 0.77
C VAL A 375 -16.40 19.21 0.76
N ILE A 376 -16.88 18.71 1.90
CA ILE A 376 -17.18 17.29 2.12
C ILE A 376 -18.60 17.19 2.69
N ASN A 377 -19.48 16.39 2.07
CA ASN A 377 -20.90 16.25 2.49
C ASN A 377 -21.60 17.63 2.68
N GLY A 378 -21.35 18.58 1.78
CA GLY A 378 -21.89 19.95 1.86
C GLY A 378 -21.41 20.78 3.07
N ASN A 379 -20.34 20.37 3.74
CA ASN A 379 -19.71 21.08 4.85
C ASN A 379 -18.25 21.42 4.51
N LEU A 380 -17.78 22.56 5.01
CA LEU A 380 -16.38 22.95 4.87
C LEU A 380 -15.55 22.24 5.95
N VAL A 381 -14.49 21.55 5.54
CA VAL A 381 -13.62 20.74 6.41
C VAL A 381 -12.17 21.08 6.14
N GLN A 382 -11.40 21.38 7.19
CA GLN A 382 -9.94 21.51 7.08
C GLN A 382 -9.33 20.11 6.89
N ILE A 383 -8.52 19.93 5.83
CA ILE A 383 -7.85 18.66 5.51
C ILE A 383 -6.34 18.66 5.79
N THR A 384 -5.80 19.78 6.26
CA THR A 384 -4.43 19.87 6.83
C THR A 384 -4.44 19.71 8.35
N GLU A 385 -3.39 19.08 8.89
CA GLU A 385 -3.08 19.20 10.32
C GLU A 385 -2.70 20.64 10.71
N GLU A 386 -2.72 20.93 12.02
CA GLU A 386 -2.39 22.24 12.61
C GLU A 386 -1.02 22.80 12.15
N TYR A 387 -0.09 21.91 11.76
CA TYR A 387 1.26 22.26 11.26
C TYR A 387 1.70 21.41 10.03
N GLY A 388 1.03 21.55 8.86
CA GLY A 388 1.18 20.60 7.72
C GLY A 388 1.81 21.04 6.37
N LEU A 389 1.59 22.26 5.85
CA LEU A 389 1.92 22.63 4.44
C LEU A 389 2.60 24.01 4.26
N ASP A 390 3.78 24.05 3.63
CA ASP A 390 4.46 25.30 3.21
C ASP A 390 4.10 25.66 1.75
N PHE A 391 2.82 25.95 1.48
CA PHE A 391 2.30 26.20 0.12
C PHE A 391 2.57 27.65 -0.35
N GLN A 392 3.84 27.96 -0.69
CA GLN A 392 4.29 29.27 -1.18
C GLN A 392 4.92 29.16 -2.58
N GLY A 393 4.77 30.17 -3.44
CA GLY A 393 5.39 30.17 -4.78
C GLY A 393 4.99 28.95 -5.64
N VAL A 394 3.74 28.52 -5.53
CA VAL A 394 3.25 27.22 -6.01
C VAL A 394 3.33 27.12 -7.54
N GLU A 395 3.92 26.04 -8.05
CA GLU A 395 3.99 25.73 -9.47
C GLU A 395 3.51 24.30 -9.75
N LEU A 396 2.57 24.18 -10.69
CA LEU A 396 2.05 22.91 -11.19
C LEU A 396 3.01 22.33 -12.25
N ILE A 397 3.45 21.10 -12.04
CA ILE A 397 4.31 20.38 -12.98
C ILE A 397 3.71 19.01 -13.32
N TYR A 398 4.10 18.46 -14.46
CA TYR A 398 4.01 17.03 -14.73
C TYR A 398 5.34 16.35 -14.38
N ASN A 399 5.33 15.44 -13.40
CA ASN A 399 6.51 14.66 -13.02
C ASN A 399 6.53 13.33 -13.81
N LYS A 400 7.49 13.21 -14.73
CA LYS A 400 7.62 12.06 -15.64
C LYS A 400 7.96 10.73 -14.95
N ASP A 401 8.65 10.76 -13.82
CA ASP A 401 9.04 9.55 -13.08
C ASP A 401 7.87 9.00 -12.25
N LEU A 402 6.98 9.88 -11.79
CA LEU A 402 5.72 9.50 -11.12
C LEU A 402 4.58 9.21 -12.11
N GLY A 403 4.64 9.78 -13.32
CA GLY A 403 3.60 9.63 -14.35
C GLY A 403 2.32 10.41 -14.08
N GLN A 404 2.41 11.49 -13.29
CA GLN A 404 1.26 12.26 -12.81
C GLN A 404 1.61 13.75 -12.63
N TYR A 405 0.58 14.57 -12.49
CA TYR A 405 0.72 15.96 -12.06
C TYR A 405 1.03 16.05 -10.57
N CYS A 406 1.80 17.06 -10.18
CA CYS A 406 2.09 17.37 -8.78
C CYS A 406 2.37 18.86 -8.60
N TYR A 407 2.19 19.33 -7.37
CA TYR A 407 2.48 20.72 -7.00
C TYR A 407 3.87 20.81 -6.39
N THR A 408 4.64 21.82 -6.75
CA THR A 408 5.89 22.17 -6.07
C THR A 408 5.80 23.56 -5.47
N CYS A 409 6.59 23.83 -4.43
CA CYS A 409 6.59 25.12 -3.75
C CYS A 409 8.02 25.56 -3.37
N ASP A 410 8.23 26.87 -3.35
CA ASP A 410 9.36 27.50 -2.67
C ASP A 410 9.12 27.43 -1.15
N THR A 411 10.09 26.96 -0.38
CA THR A 411 10.07 27.07 1.09
C THR A 411 11.15 28.04 1.54
N ILE A 412 10.82 28.97 2.45
CA ILE A 412 11.78 29.89 3.07
C ILE A 412 11.51 29.95 4.57
N THR A 413 12.45 29.45 5.37
CA THR A 413 12.29 29.32 6.84
C THR A 413 13.44 30.00 7.56
N ARG A 414 13.18 30.69 8.67
CA ARG A 414 14.25 31.38 9.41
C ARG A 414 15.04 30.44 10.33
N GLY A 415 16.32 30.24 10.01
CA GLY A 415 17.29 29.51 10.82
C GLY A 415 17.84 30.33 11.99
N GLY A 416 16.99 30.66 12.97
CA GLY A 416 17.36 31.42 14.16
C GLY A 416 17.78 32.88 13.86
N SER A 417 18.59 33.49 14.71
CA SER A 417 18.85 34.94 14.67
C SER A 417 19.39 35.44 13.33
N ASN A 418 20.34 34.71 12.72
CA ASN A 418 21.20 35.16 11.63
C ASN A 418 21.20 34.24 10.40
N GLY A 419 20.24 33.31 10.27
CA GLY A 419 20.21 32.34 9.17
C GLY A 419 18.82 32.14 8.58
N TYR A 420 18.78 31.53 7.40
CA TYR A 420 17.56 31.08 6.73
C TYR A 420 17.83 29.82 5.89
N TYR A 421 16.81 28.98 5.77
CA TYR A 421 16.73 27.86 4.85
C TYR A 421 15.97 28.29 3.60
N GLN A 422 16.33 27.74 2.44
CA GLN A 422 15.49 27.73 1.24
C GLN A 422 15.50 26.33 0.63
N GLY A 423 14.37 25.83 0.16
CA GLY A 423 14.31 24.54 -0.56
C GLY A 423 13.01 24.34 -1.33
N GLN A 424 12.98 23.32 -2.17
CA GLN A 424 11.78 22.93 -2.92
C GLN A 424 11.12 21.71 -2.25
N ILE A 425 9.81 21.74 -2.07
CA ILE A 425 9.01 20.55 -1.69
C ILE A 425 8.10 20.18 -2.87
N GLU A 426 7.96 18.88 -3.12
CA GLU A 426 6.99 18.26 -4.01
C GLU A 426 5.80 17.72 -3.19
N TYR A 427 4.58 17.99 -3.64
CA TYR A 427 3.32 17.56 -3.04
C TYR A 427 2.45 16.80 -4.04
N VAL A 428 1.91 15.66 -3.60
CA VAL A 428 0.92 14.86 -4.35
C VAL A 428 -0.31 14.68 -3.45
N PHE A 429 -1.47 15.15 -3.92
CA PHE A 429 -2.75 15.00 -3.23
C PHE A 429 -3.55 13.82 -3.77
N SER A 430 -4.44 13.28 -2.96
CA SER A 430 -5.37 12.22 -3.34
C SER A 430 -6.56 12.22 -2.37
N GLY A 431 -7.67 12.82 -2.79
CA GLY A 431 -8.82 13.04 -1.92
C GLY A 431 -8.45 13.89 -0.71
N ASN A 432 -8.93 13.46 0.46
CA ASN A 432 -8.67 14.12 1.73
C ASN A 432 -7.27 13.83 2.31
N THR A 433 -6.28 13.44 1.50
CA THR A 433 -4.91 13.14 1.95
C THR A 433 -3.86 13.68 0.99
N TYR A 434 -2.63 13.90 1.48
CA TYR A 434 -1.49 14.29 0.67
C TYR A 434 -0.22 13.56 1.11
N THR A 435 0.77 13.54 0.22
CA THR A 435 2.16 13.17 0.51
C THR A 435 3.10 14.28 0.10
N SER A 436 4.25 14.39 0.76
CA SER A 436 5.18 15.51 0.61
C SER A 436 6.63 15.06 0.67
N ARG A 437 7.52 15.66 -0.15
CA ARG A 437 8.94 15.32 -0.22
C ARG A 437 9.82 16.55 -0.42
N GLU A 438 10.79 16.77 0.46
CA GLU A 438 11.88 17.74 0.21
C GLU A 438 12.75 17.22 -0.94
N ILE A 439 12.86 18.01 -2.00
CA ILE A 439 13.60 17.63 -3.22
C ILE A 439 15.07 18.02 -3.05
N TYR A 440 15.30 19.30 -2.75
CA TYR A 440 16.61 19.89 -2.47
C TYR A 440 16.45 21.13 -1.59
N GLY A 441 17.48 21.41 -0.80
CA GLY A 441 17.48 22.53 0.15
C GLY A 441 18.86 23.13 0.36
N LYS A 442 18.91 24.35 0.89
CA LYS A 442 20.15 25.02 1.31
C LYS A 442 19.93 25.88 2.56
N VAL A 443 20.81 25.76 3.54
CA VAL A 443 20.87 26.63 4.71
C VAL A 443 21.92 27.71 4.49
N VAL A 444 21.51 28.97 4.54
CA VAL A 444 22.38 30.15 4.54
C VAL A 444 22.49 30.67 5.98
N SER A 445 23.71 30.79 6.51
CA SER A 445 23.97 31.23 7.88
C SER A 445 25.03 32.33 7.95
N LYS A 446 24.74 33.42 8.66
CA LYS A 446 25.68 34.53 8.88
C LYS A 446 26.31 34.48 10.28
N SER A 447 27.64 34.50 10.33
CA SER A 447 28.38 34.69 11.58
C SER A 447 28.28 36.14 12.09
N PHE A 448 28.66 36.38 13.35
CA PHE A 448 28.58 37.72 13.98
C PHE A 448 29.52 38.76 13.37
N ASP A 449 30.55 38.35 12.64
CA ASP A 449 31.43 39.21 11.84
C ASP A 449 30.93 39.42 10.39
N GLY A 450 29.78 38.84 10.03
CA GLY A 450 29.09 39.06 8.76
C GLY A 450 29.49 38.10 7.62
N GLN A 451 30.28 37.07 7.88
CA GLN A 451 30.59 36.06 6.86
C GLN A 451 29.38 35.15 6.61
N GLU A 452 29.09 34.91 5.33
CA GLU A 452 28.05 33.97 4.92
C GLU A 452 28.63 32.57 4.73
N SER A 453 27.88 31.56 5.15
CA SER A 453 28.17 30.15 4.92
C SER A 453 26.93 29.46 4.39
N ILE A 454 27.11 28.56 3.42
CA ILE A 454 26.02 27.80 2.78
C ILE A 454 26.26 26.30 3.02
N THR A 455 25.20 25.60 3.42
CA THR A 455 25.14 24.12 3.44
C THR A 455 24.05 23.69 2.47
N TYR A 456 24.33 22.69 1.64
CA TYR A 456 23.40 22.14 0.66
C TYR A 456 22.86 20.78 1.13
N GLN A 457 21.61 20.49 0.79
CA GLN A 457 20.87 19.29 1.18
C GLN A 457 20.05 18.72 0.00
N ILE A 458 19.83 17.42 0.03
CA ILE A 458 18.90 16.66 -0.85
C ILE A 458 18.15 15.71 0.08
N GLU A 459 16.81 15.70 0.04
CA GLU A 459 15.98 14.92 0.98
C GLU A 459 16.38 15.12 2.46
N GLY A 460 16.74 16.35 2.84
CA GLY A 460 17.24 16.72 4.17
C GLY A 460 18.71 16.33 4.45
N GLU A 461 19.30 15.40 3.70
CA GLU A 461 20.68 14.92 3.90
C GLU A 461 21.74 15.85 3.32
N LYS A 462 22.86 16.04 4.04
CA LYS A 462 23.87 17.05 3.68
C LYS A 462 24.78 16.60 2.54
N VAL A 463 24.84 17.39 1.47
CA VAL A 463 25.61 17.09 0.24
C VAL A 463 26.62 18.18 -0.13
N SER A 464 27.40 17.92 -1.19
CA SER A 464 28.28 18.93 -1.80
C SER A 464 27.48 19.85 -2.74
N GLN A 465 28.00 21.06 -3.00
CA GLN A 465 27.41 21.99 -3.95
C GLN A 465 27.20 21.35 -5.34
N GLN A 466 28.21 20.62 -5.84
CA GLN A 466 28.12 19.96 -7.15
C GLN A 466 27.03 18.87 -7.19
N ALA A 467 26.80 18.14 -6.09
CA ALA A 467 25.74 17.14 -6.01
C ALA A 467 24.36 17.82 -5.98
N TYR A 468 24.20 18.92 -5.22
CA TYR A 468 23.00 19.75 -5.22
C TYR A 468 22.69 20.32 -6.60
N GLU A 469 23.66 20.96 -7.25
CA GLU A 469 23.50 21.52 -8.61
C GLU A 469 23.13 20.44 -9.63
N SER A 470 23.65 19.22 -9.47
CA SER A 470 23.28 18.07 -10.31
C SER A 470 21.86 17.57 -10.02
N ALA A 471 21.39 17.62 -8.78
CA ALA A 471 20.05 17.17 -8.39
C ALA A 471 18.96 18.16 -8.82
N VAL A 472 19.20 19.47 -8.67
CA VAL A 472 18.36 20.53 -9.26
C VAL A 472 18.25 20.31 -10.76
N SER A 473 19.39 20.21 -11.46
CA SER A 473 19.43 19.98 -12.93
C SER A 473 18.77 18.68 -13.38
N ALA A 474 18.68 17.67 -12.51
CA ALA A 474 17.98 16.41 -12.80
C ALA A 474 16.47 16.54 -12.58
N TYR A 475 16.05 17.25 -11.54
CA TYR A 475 14.62 17.53 -11.28
C TYR A 475 14.03 18.40 -12.39
N ASP A 476 14.72 19.49 -12.76
CA ASP A 476 14.37 20.39 -13.86
C ASP A 476 14.24 19.68 -15.24
N ALA A 477 14.78 18.46 -15.38
CA ALA A 477 14.68 17.65 -16.60
C ALA A 477 13.47 16.69 -16.60
N ILE A 478 13.04 16.22 -15.42
CA ILE A 478 11.85 15.36 -15.27
C ILE A 478 10.56 16.15 -15.05
N ALA A 479 10.65 17.37 -14.52
CA ALA A 479 9.57 18.31 -14.37
C ALA A 479 9.30 19.06 -15.69
N GLU A 480 8.15 18.82 -16.32
CA GLU A 480 7.61 19.73 -17.35
C GLU A 480 6.58 20.64 -16.67
N GLY A 481 7.00 21.87 -16.40
CA GLY A 481 6.22 22.87 -15.67
C GLY A 481 5.59 23.94 -16.57
N THR A 482 4.40 24.38 -16.16
CA THR A 482 3.76 25.61 -16.64
C THR A 482 3.54 26.50 -15.42
N LYS A 483 3.94 27.77 -15.48
CA LYS A 483 3.71 28.72 -14.38
C LYS A 483 2.24 29.11 -14.27
N TRP A 484 1.50 28.31 -13.51
CA TRP A 484 0.11 28.53 -13.14
C TRP A 484 -0.01 29.68 -12.12
N ASN A 485 -0.22 30.90 -12.62
CA ASN A 485 -0.71 32.00 -11.80
C ASN A 485 -2.21 31.81 -11.51
N ALA A 486 -2.54 31.02 -10.50
CA ALA A 486 -3.86 31.06 -9.88
C ALA A 486 -4.11 32.44 -9.24
N GLY A 487 -5.37 32.88 -9.17
CA GLY A 487 -5.71 34.16 -8.54
C GLY A 487 -5.35 34.19 -7.04
N PHE A 488 -5.04 35.37 -6.53
CA PHE A 488 -4.73 35.60 -5.11
C PHE A 488 -5.35 36.94 -4.66
N ILE A 489 -5.88 36.98 -3.44
CA ILE A 489 -6.34 38.21 -2.77
C ILE A 489 -5.54 38.37 -1.48
N SER A 490 -4.93 39.53 -1.25
CA SER A 490 -4.18 39.75 -0.01
C SER A 490 -5.12 39.95 1.18
N HIS A 491 -4.63 39.68 2.39
CA HIS A 491 -5.38 39.96 3.61
C HIS A 491 -5.66 41.46 3.78
N GLU A 492 -4.78 42.35 3.32
CA GLU A 492 -4.98 43.80 3.40
C GLU A 492 -6.21 44.21 2.58
N GLU A 493 -6.27 43.84 1.29
CA GLU A 493 -7.45 44.05 0.42
C GLU A 493 -8.70 43.37 0.99
N TRP A 494 -8.56 42.12 1.43
CA TRP A 494 -9.66 41.35 2.01
C TRP A 494 -10.24 41.98 3.29
N THR A 495 -9.46 42.71 4.11
CA THR A 495 -10.04 43.38 5.29
C THR A 495 -10.88 44.61 4.94
N GLU A 496 -10.64 45.28 3.81
CA GLU A 496 -11.45 46.43 3.37
C GLU A 496 -12.78 46.01 2.72
N PHE A 497 -12.87 44.81 2.12
CA PHE A 497 -14.05 44.35 1.39
C PHE A 497 -15.30 44.14 2.27
N THR A 498 -16.44 44.67 1.81
CA THR A 498 -17.76 44.32 2.34
C THR A 498 -18.12 42.86 2.02
N THR A 499 -19.16 42.32 2.67
CA THR A 499 -19.67 40.96 2.43
C THR A 499 -19.98 40.67 0.95
N ALA A 500 -20.41 41.67 0.18
CA ALA A 500 -20.71 41.52 -1.25
C ALA A 500 -19.44 41.51 -2.11
N GLU A 501 -18.45 42.34 -1.79
CA GLU A 501 -17.15 42.35 -2.46
C GLU A 501 -16.38 41.04 -2.17
N LYS A 502 -16.47 40.49 -0.95
CA LYS A 502 -15.96 39.15 -0.61
C LYS A 502 -16.62 38.03 -1.42
N GLN A 503 -17.93 38.15 -1.71
CA GLN A 503 -18.63 37.22 -2.60
C GLN A 503 -18.17 37.34 -4.07
N SER A 504 -17.97 38.57 -4.55
CA SER A 504 -17.42 38.82 -5.90
C SER A 504 -16.02 38.24 -6.04
N ALA A 505 -15.13 38.57 -5.10
CA ALA A 505 -13.73 38.20 -5.17
C ALA A 505 -13.50 36.68 -5.02
N LEU A 506 -14.28 35.96 -4.19
CA LEU A 506 -14.29 34.49 -4.21
C LEU A 506 -14.79 33.92 -5.55
N GLY A 507 -15.76 34.59 -6.19
CA GLY A 507 -16.23 34.22 -7.52
C GLY A 507 -15.24 34.51 -8.65
N GLU A 508 -14.41 35.54 -8.49
CA GLU A 508 -13.32 35.89 -9.41
C GLU A 508 -12.11 34.95 -9.23
N LEU A 509 -11.79 34.55 -7.98
CA LEU A 509 -10.84 33.46 -7.72
C LEU A 509 -11.32 32.15 -8.36
N TYR A 510 -12.60 31.81 -8.23
CA TYR A 510 -13.17 30.60 -8.81
C TYR A 510 -13.07 30.61 -10.34
N ASP A 511 -13.39 31.74 -11.00
CA ASP A 511 -13.27 31.89 -12.45
C ASP A 511 -11.82 32.00 -12.94
N SER A 512 -10.86 32.30 -12.06
CA SER A 512 -9.43 32.36 -12.41
C SER A 512 -8.82 30.99 -12.68
N PHE A 513 -9.46 29.92 -12.21
CA PHE A 513 -9.02 28.54 -12.41
C PHE A 513 -9.70 27.93 -13.65
N TYR A 514 -8.90 27.48 -14.62
CA TYR A 514 -9.37 26.77 -15.80
C TYR A 514 -8.39 25.67 -16.21
N TYR A 515 -8.92 24.54 -16.70
CA TYR A 515 -8.13 23.55 -17.42
C TYR A 515 -8.05 23.91 -18.91
N GLU A 516 -6.91 23.62 -19.55
CA GLU A 516 -6.61 23.92 -20.97
C GLU A 516 -6.40 22.63 -21.79
#